data_AF-A0A2A4TLE4-F1
#
_entry.id   AF-A0A2A4TLE4-F1
#
_cell.length_a   1.000
_cell.length_b   1.000
_cell.length_c   1.000
_cell.angle_alpha   90.00
_cell.angle_beta   90.00
_cell.angle_gamma   90.00
#
_symmetry.space_group_name_H-M   'P 1'
#
loop_
_entity.id
_entity.type
_entity.pdbx_description
1 polymer ?
#
loop_
_entity_poly.entity_id
_entity_poly.type
_entity_poly.pdbx_seq_one_letter_code
_entity_poly.pdbx_strand_id
1 'polypeptide(L)' 'MVMRWKILELAERCTSLDDLLRELRKHPEYDLPEDGGVALLQEYSDILPEVLRDELLSRAKARDAPKRPG' A
#
# COMPACT_ATOMS: atom_id res chain seq x y z
N MET A 1 -20.17 6.70 1.59
CA MET A 1 -18.87 7.00 0.95
C MET A 1 -17.90 7.47 2.03
N VAL A 2 -17.20 6.56 2.73
CA VAL A 2 -16.33 6.87 3.90
C VAL A 2 -15.11 5.92 4.03
N MET A 3 -14.76 5.13 3.01
CA MET A 3 -13.66 4.14 3.16
C MET A 3 -12.27 4.76 2.96
N ARG A 4 -12.14 5.79 2.10
CA ARG A 4 -10.85 6.39 1.71
C ARG A 4 -10.09 7.06 2.85
N TRP A 5 -10.78 7.70 3.80
CA TRP A 5 -10.12 8.38 4.92
C TRP A 5 -9.48 7.42 5.93
N LYS A 6 -10.08 6.26 6.18
CA LYS A 6 -9.58 5.28 7.15
C LYS A 6 -8.21 4.70 6.78
N ILE A 7 -7.92 4.61 5.50
CA ILE A 7 -6.67 4.05 4.98
C ILE A 7 -5.52 5.05 5.14
N LEU A 8 -5.83 6.33 5.00
CA LEU A 8 -4.88 7.41 5.26
C LEU A 8 -4.59 7.55 6.75
N GLU A 9 -5.62 7.47 7.59
CA GLU A 9 -5.45 7.42 9.05
C GLU A 9 -4.60 6.22 9.50
N LEU A 10 -4.76 5.06 8.84
CA LEU A 10 -3.90 3.91 9.08
C LEU A 10 -2.47 4.15 8.60
N ALA A 11 -2.30 4.75 7.42
CA ALA A 11 -0.98 5.04 6.85
C ALA A 11 -0.16 5.98 7.75
N GLU A 12 -0.78 6.97 8.40
CA GLU A 12 -0.09 7.86 9.35
C GLU A 12 0.46 7.14 10.59
N ARG A 13 -0.12 5.99 10.94
CA ARG A 13 0.25 5.21 12.13
C ARG A 13 1.25 4.10 11.82
N CYS A 14 1.55 3.88 10.53
CA CYS A 14 2.43 2.81 10.08
C CYS A 14 3.80 3.36 9.68
N THR A 15 4.85 2.64 10.09
CA THR A 15 6.24 3.00 9.77
C THR A 15 6.78 2.30 8.53
N SER A 16 6.03 1.34 7.98
CA SER A 16 6.38 0.56 6.80
C SER A 16 5.12 0.17 6.02
N LEU A 17 5.31 -0.14 4.73
CA LEU A 17 4.22 -0.61 3.87
C LEU A 17 3.70 -1.97 4.32
N ASP A 18 4.55 -2.85 4.86
CA ASP A 18 4.13 -4.15 5.38
C ASP A 18 3.26 -4.04 6.63
N ASP A 19 3.56 -3.10 7.53
CA ASP A 19 2.71 -2.85 8.69
C ASP A 19 1.35 -2.30 8.27
N LEU A 20 1.32 -1.40 7.29
CA LEU A 20 0.08 -0.87 6.73
C LEU A 20 -0.77 -1.96 6.08
N LEU A 21 -0.16 -2.81 5.24
CA LEU A 21 -0.85 -3.95 4.62
C LEU A 21 -1.35 -4.96 5.66
N ARG A 22 -0.56 -5.19 6.73
CA ARG A 22 -0.98 -6.06 7.84
C ARG A 22 -2.16 -5.47 8.60
N GLU A 23 -2.17 -4.17 8.86
CA GLU A 23 -3.32 -3.51 9.49
C GLU A 23 -4.55 -3.54 8.59
N LEU A 24 -4.41 -3.24 7.29
CA LEU A 24 -5.53 -3.32 6.34
C LEU A 24 -6.21 -4.70 6.33
N ARG A 25 -5.43 -5.79 6.46
CA ARG A 25 -5.96 -7.17 6.55
C ARG A 25 -6.77 -7.43 7.83
N LYS A 26 -6.55 -6.68 8.90
CA LYS A 26 -7.34 -6.79 10.15
C LYS A 26 -8.71 -6.13 10.04
N HIS A 27 -8.94 -5.39 8.97
CA HIS A 27 -10.18 -4.66 8.71
C HIS A 27 -10.93 -5.25 7.50
N PRO A 28 -11.54 -6.45 7.64
CA PRO A 28 -12.30 -7.07 6.56
C PRO A 28 -13.49 -6.22 6.11
N GLU A 29 -13.95 -5.27 6.93
CA GLU A 29 -14.97 -4.30 6.56
C GLU A 29 -14.57 -3.38 5.40
N TYR A 30 -13.29 -3.31 5.04
CA TYR A 30 -12.81 -2.54 3.89
C TYR A 30 -12.99 -3.28 2.56
N ASP A 31 -13.37 -4.57 2.58
CA ASP A 31 -13.60 -5.41 1.39
C ASP A 31 -12.46 -5.32 0.37
N LEU A 32 -11.23 -5.31 0.88
CA LEU A 32 -10.01 -5.16 0.09
C LEU A 32 -9.40 -6.55 -0.18
N PRO A 33 -9.33 -6.99 -1.46
CA PRO A 33 -8.58 -8.19 -1.81
C PRO A 33 -7.09 -8.00 -1.51
N GLU A 34 -6.35 -9.11 -1.41
CA GLU A 34 -4.94 -9.11 -0.97
C GLU A 34 -4.04 -8.20 -1.83
N ASP A 35 -4.28 -8.14 -3.13
CA ASP A 35 -3.59 -7.24 -4.07
C ASP A 35 -4.22 -5.84 -4.16
N GLY A 36 -5.47 -5.70 -3.70
CA GLY A 36 -6.22 -4.46 -3.73
C GLY A 36 -5.63 -3.39 -2.81
N GLY A 37 -5.04 -3.80 -1.69
CA GLY A 37 -4.41 -2.87 -0.73
C GLY A 37 -3.27 -2.08 -1.38
N VAL A 38 -2.42 -2.76 -2.14
CA VAL A 38 -1.30 -2.11 -2.84
C VAL A 38 -1.80 -1.22 -3.97
N ALA A 39 -2.76 -1.69 -4.77
CA ALA A 39 -3.31 -0.91 -5.88
C ALA A 39 -3.97 0.40 -5.38
N LEU A 40 -4.69 0.31 -4.27
CA LEU A 40 -5.32 1.48 -3.66
C LEU A 40 -4.27 2.46 -3.10
N LEU A 41 -3.24 1.96 -2.43
CA LEU A 41 -2.15 2.81 -1.94
C LEU A 41 -1.37 3.47 -3.10
N GLN A 42 -1.29 2.84 -4.27
CA GLN A 42 -0.72 3.45 -5.46
C GLN A 42 -1.59 4.62 -5.97
N GLU A 43 -2.92 4.46 -5.97
CA GLU A 43 -3.84 5.55 -6.35
C GLU A 43 -3.71 6.78 -5.43
N TYR A 44 -3.33 6.58 -4.16
CA TYR A 44 -3.17 7.65 -3.15
C TYR A 44 -1.71 7.98 -2.82
N SER A 45 -0.78 7.59 -3.68
CA SER A 45 0.65 7.75 -3.39
C SER A 45 1.11 9.20 -3.22
N ASP A 46 0.35 10.17 -3.72
CA ASP A 46 0.57 11.60 -3.60
C ASP A 46 0.33 12.15 -2.18
N ILE A 47 -0.56 11.50 -1.42
CA ILE A 47 -0.94 11.90 -0.06
C ILE A 47 -0.38 10.97 1.02
N LEU A 48 0.32 9.91 0.63
CA LEU A 48 1.00 9.03 1.58
C LEU A 48 2.29 9.69 2.14
N PRO A 49 2.65 9.37 3.40
CA PRO A 49 3.97 9.66 3.93
C PRO A 49 5.09 9.19 2.99
N GLU A 50 6.15 9.99 2.85
CA GLU A 50 7.26 9.76 1.92
C GLU A 50 7.87 8.36 2.04
N VAL A 51 8.05 7.86 3.28
CA VAL A 51 8.56 6.51 3.55
C VAL A 51 7.71 5.43 2.87
N LEU A 52 6.38 5.53 2.99
CA LEU A 52 5.46 4.56 2.42
C LEU A 52 5.40 4.66 0.89
N ARG A 53 5.45 5.89 0.37
CA ARG A 53 5.52 6.15 -1.07
C ARG A 53 6.78 5.56 -1.70
N ASP A 54 7.93 5.74 -1.06
CA ASP A 54 9.21 5.22 -1.55
C ASP A 54 9.24 3.68 -1.53
N GLU A 55 8.69 3.07 -0.48
CA GLU A 55 8.53 1.61 -0.42
C GLU A 55 7.60 1.08 -1.53
N LEU A 56 6.47 1.76 -1.79
CA LEU A 56 5.55 1.41 -2.89
C LEU A 56 6.25 1.48 -4.26
N LEU A 57 7.01 2.54 -4.50
CA LEU A 57 7.77 2.72 -5.76
C LEU A 57 8.87 1.67 -5.89
N SER A 58 9.56 1.34 -4.80
CA SER A 58 10.58 0.28 -4.77
C SER A 58 10.00 -1.09 -5.13
N ARG A 59 8.83 -1.43 -4.58
CA ARG A 59 8.12 -2.68 -4.93
C ARG A 59 7.64 -2.72 -6.37
N ALA A 60 7.11 -1.61 -6.88
CA ALA A 60 6.70 -1.52 -8.28
C ALA A 60 7.89 -1.79 -9.22
N LYS A 61 9.03 -1.14 -8.96
CA LYS A 61 10.28 -1.37 -9.72
C LYS A 61 10.78 -2.81 -9.63
N ALA A 62 10.70 -3.44 -8.45
CA ALA A 62 11.11 -4.82 -8.26
C ALA A 62 10.22 -5.82 -9.02
N ARG A 63 8.92 -5.52 -9.15
CA ARG A 63 7.96 -6.34 -9.90
C ARG A 63 8.12 -6.21 -11.42
N ASP A 64 8.44 -5.01 -11.91
CA ASP A 64 8.73 -4.73 -13.32
C ASP A 64 10.17 -5.04 -13.74
N ALA A 65 11.04 -5.46 -12.80
CA ALA A 65 12.39 -5.88 -13.13
C ALA A 65 12.32 -7.16 -14.01
N PRO A 66 12.79 -7.12 -15.27
CA PRO A 66 12.78 -8.29 -16.12
C PRO A 66 13.62 -9.38 -15.45
N LYS A 67 13.03 -10.57 -15.26
CA LYS A 67 13.79 -11.78 -14.92
C LYS A 67 14.82 -11.95 -16.02
N ARG A 68 16.08 -11.60 -15.75
CA ARG A 68 17.16 -11.81 -16.72
C ARG A 68 17.17 -13.30 -17.06
N PRO A 69 17.03 -13.70 -18.33
CA PRO A 69 17.29 -15.08 -18.70
C PRO A 69 18.78 -15.33 -18.42
N GLY A 70 19.04 -16.23 -17.48
CA GLY A 70 20.36 -16.83 -17.29
C GLY A 70 20.62 -17.90 -18.34
#